data_AF-A0A1G5XWX7-F1
#
_entry.id   AF-A0A1G5XWX7-F1
#
_cell.length_a   1.000
_cell.length_b   1.000
_cell.length_c   1.000
_cell.angle_alpha   90.00
_cell.angle_beta   90.00
_cell.angle_gamma   90.00
#
_symmetry.space_group_name_H-M   'P 1'
#
loop_
_entity.id
_entity.type
_entity.pdbx_description
1 polymer ?
#
loop_
_entity_poly.entity_id
_entity_poly.type
_entity_poly.pdbx_seq_one_letter_code
_entity_poly.pdbx_strand_id
1 'polypeptide(L)'
;MNNSTKLSLELIPASEKNRERLDSPTFSVLLIDFKNFQKEVSQFYSIYQGPDYFDFLKRLSELRFQVNSIVEELEIHFNDLNKIPYRSLNNPFEFTPEKGNVMVSTDAERISNVVAGLGNLIQSSRKAALEAFREENFMIESMLSGFAKEMERSKWIFYMYSKY
;
A
#
# COMPACT_ATOMS: atom_id res chain seq x y z
N MET A 1 -32.38 44.86 -1.09
CA MET A 1 -32.56 43.42 -1.39
C MET A 1 -31.27 42.95 -2.06
N ASN A 2 -30.28 42.49 -1.28
CA ASN A 2 -29.95 41.07 -1.01
C ASN A 2 -29.56 40.33 -2.31
N ASN A 3 -28.37 39.75 -2.52
CA ASN A 3 -27.47 39.03 -1.60
C ASN A 3 -26.00 39.11 -2.08
N SER A 4 -25.08 39.44 -1.17
CA SER A 4 -23.64 39.19 -1.38
C SER A 4 -23.26 37.96 -0.55
N THR A 5 -23.19 36.81 -1.21
CA THR A 5 -22.81 35.53 -0.59
C THR A 5 -21.31 35.58 -0.28
N LYS A 6 -20.95 36.02 0.94
CA LYS A 6 -19.61 35.79 1.50
C LYS A 6 -19.47 34.28 1.70
N LEU A 7 -18.67 33.64 0.85
CA LEU A 7 -18.13 32.32 1.12
C LEU A 7 -17.15 32.48 2.28
N SER A 8 -17.61 32.19 3.49
CA SER A 8 -16.75 32.05 4.66
C SER A 8 -15.85 30.84 4.40
N LEU A 9 -14.56 31.05 4.12
CA LEU A 9 -13.57 30.01 4.38
C LEU A 9 -13.61 29.76 5.88
N GLU A 10 -14.31 28.72 6.31
CA GLU A 10 -14.19 28.21 7.67
C GLU A 10 -12.74 27.76 7.87
N LEU A 11 -11.97 28.58 8.59
CA LEU A 11 -10.65 28.20 9.07
C LEU A 11 -10.82 27.01 10.02
N ILE A 12 -10.47 25.83 9.53
CA ILE A 12 -10.32 24.64 10.39
C ILE A 12 -9.37 25.01 11.53
N PRO A 13 -9.79 24.92 12.81
CA PRO A 13 -8.99 25.33 13.94
C PRO A 13 -7.70 24.52 14.02
N ALA A 14 -6.58 25.17 14.35
CA ALA A 14 -5.24 24.57 14.39
C ALA A 14 -5.15 23.30 15.27
N SER A 15 -6.06 23.15 16.24
CA SER A 15 -6.19 21.97 17.09
C SER A 15 -6.70 20.71 16.37
N GLU A 16 -7.53 20.85 15.32
CA GLU A 16 -7.96 19.73 14.47
C GLU A 16 -6.89 19.35 13.45
N LYS A 17 -6.22 20.34 12.85
CA LYS A 17 -5.04 20.13 11.99
C LYS A 17 -3.95 19.29 12.68
N ASN A 18 -3.71 19.54 13.97
CA ASN A 18 -2.72 18.79 14.73
C ASN A 18 -3.19 17.37 15.13
N ARG A 19 -4.50 17.12 15.25
CA ARG A 19 -5.03 15.77 15.53
C ARG A 19 -5.01 14.87 14.29
N GLU A 20 -5.34 15.40 13.11
CA GLU A 20 -5.23 14.63 11.86
C GLU A 20 -3.78 14.30 11.49
N ARG A 21 -2.83 15.18 11.85
CA ARG A 21 -1.39 14.95 11.67
C ARG A 21 -0.85 13.78 12.50
N LEU A 22 -1.44 13.51 13.66
CA LEU A 22 -1.02 12.42 14.55
C LEU A 22 -1.48 11.03 14.06
N ASP A 23 -2.51 10.96 13.21
CA ASP A 23 -3.10 9.70 12.71
C ASP A 23 -2.67 9.32 11.29
N SER A 24 -1.78 10.11 10.67
CA SER A 24 -1.23 9.81 9.34
C SER A 24 0.02 8.94 9.49
N PRO A 25 0.10 7.79 8.80
CA PRO A 25 1.27 6.93 8.90
C PRO A 25 2.49 7.69 8.37
N THR A 26 3.59 7.62 9.12
CA THR A 26 4.86 8.18 8.64
C THR A 26 5.30 7.41 7.40
N PHE A 27 6.11 8.05 6.54
CA PHE A 27 6.63 7.42 5.33
C PHE A 27 7.40 6.11 5.64
N SER A 28 8.09 6.05 6.78
CA SER A 28 8.76 4.83 7.28
C SER A 28 7.78 3.71 7.66
N VAL A 29 6.68 4.03 8.34
CA VAL A 29 5.63 3.07 8.69
C VAL A 29 4.98 2.54 7.42
N LEU A 30 4.67 3.43 6.47
CA LEU A 30 4.11 3.04 5.18
C LEU A 30 5.03 2.05 4.44
N LEU A 31 6.32 2.35 4.35
CA LEU A 31 7.29 1.45 3.72
C LEU A 31 7.35 0.07 4.39
N ILE A 32 7.29 0.03 5.73
CA ILE A 32 7.25 -1.23 6.50
C ILE A 32 5.98 -2.02 6.17
N ASP A 33 4.82 -1.36 6.13
CA ASP A 33 3.54 -2.00 5.82
C ASP A 33 3.56 -2.60 4.40
N PHE A 34 4.08 -1.87 3.42
CA PHE A 34 4.24 -2.37 2.04
C PHE A 34 5.16 -3.58 1.98
N LYS A 35 6.29 -3.58 2.69
CA LYS A 35 7.23 -4.73 2.75
C LYS A 35 6.61 -5.95 3.42
N ASN A 36 5.85 -5.76 4.49
CA ASN A 36 5.15 -6.86 5.15
C ASN A 36 4.11 -7.48 4.22
N PHE A 37 3.33 -6.65 3.53
CA PHE A 37 2.37 -7.12 2.54
C PHE A 37 3.04 -7.81 1.35
N GLN A 38 4.17 -7.28 0.86
CA GLN A 38 4.99 -7.91 -0.18
C GLN A 38 5.41 -9.33 0.22
N LYS A 39 5.83 -9.52 1.48
CA LYS A 39 6.18 -10.84 2.04
C LYS A 39 4.98 -11.78 2.05
N GLU A 40 3.83 -11.32 2.52
CA GLU A 40 2.60 -12.12 2.55
C GLU A 40 2.16 -12.57 1.14
N VAL A 41 2.12 -11.64 0.17
CA VAL A 41 1.73 -11.95 -1.21
C VAL A 41 2.71 -12.95 -1.84
N SER A 42 4.02 -12.79 -1.59
CA SER A 42 5.05 -13.69 -2.10
C SER A 42 4.96 -15.09 -1.49
N GLN A 43 4.67 -15.18 -0.19
CA GLN A 43 4.41 -16.45 0.48
C GLN A 43 3.14 -17.11 -0.05
N PHE A 44 2.06 -16.35 -0.27
CA PHE A 44 0.83 -16.92 -0.80
C PHE A 44 1.02 -17.44 -2.23
N TYR A 45 1.69 -16.66 -3.08
CA TYR A 45 2.03 -17.07 -4.45
C TYR A 45 2.76 -18.41 -4.51
N SER A 46 3.67 -18.68 -3.58
CA SER A 46 4.48 -19.91 -3.63
C SER A 46 3.74 -21.17 -3.17
N ILE A 47 2.61 -21.04 -2.47
CA ILE A 47 1.92 -22.17 -1.85
C ILE A 47 0.46 -22.36 -2.25
N TYR A 48 -0.14 -21.43 -3.01
CA TYR A 48 -1.53 -21.55 -3.46
C TYR A 48 -1.74 -22.83 -4.27
N GLN A 49 -2.82 -23.58 -4.01
CA GLN A 49 -3.16 -24.83 -4.71
C GLN A 49 -4.66 -24.97 -5.00
N GLY A 50 -5.42 -23.87 -5.00
CA GLY A 50 -6.86 -23.86 -5.17
C GLY A 50 -7.36 -24.23 -6.58
N PRO A 51 -8.69 -24.41 -6.75
CA PRO A 51 -9.31 -24.91 -7.98
C PRO A 51 -9.10 -24.02 -9.21
N ASP A 52 -8.87 -22.70 -9.02
CA ASP A 52 -8.55 -21.75 -10.09
C ASP A 52 -7.05 -21.44 -10.16
N TYR A 53 -6.21 -22.46 -9.97
CA TYR A 53 -4.76 -22.32 -9.82
C TYR A 53 -4.13 -21.34 -10.81
N PHE A 54 -4.30 -21.55 -12.11
CA PHE A 54 -3.63 -20.76 -13.14
C PHE A 54 -4.10 -19.29 -13.20
N ASP A 55 -5.41 -19.06 -13.17
CA ASP A 55 -5.97 -17.71 -13.27
C ASP A 55 -5.65 -16.89 -12.03
N PHE A 56 -5.77 -17.50 -10.85
CA PHE A 56 -5.47 -16.82 -9.60
C PHE A 56 -3.96 -16.58 -9.44
N LEU A 57 -3.11 -17.54 -9.80
CA LEU A 57 -1.65 -17.37 -9.73
C LEU A 57 -1.18 -16.24 -10.67
N LYS A 58 -1.80 -16.10 -11.85
CA LYS A 58 -1.56 -14.94 -12.73
C LYS A 58 -1.89 -13.62 -12.04
N ARG A 59 -3.05 -13.52 -11.38
CA ARG A 59 -3.44 -12.32 -10.63
C ARG A 59 -2.53 -12.05 -9.43
N LEU A 60 -2.11 -13.09 -8.70
CA LEU A 60 -1.12 -12.93 -7.64
C LEU A 60 0.24 -12.49 -8.17
N SER A 61 0.66 -12.96 -9.36
CA SER A 61 1.90 -12.52 -10.01
C SER A 61 1.83 -11.04 -10.38
N GLU A 62 0.72 -10.61 -10.99
CA GLU A 62 0.47 -9.20 -11.32
C GLU A 62 0.51 -8.33 -10.05
N LEU A 63 -0.17 -8.77 -8.98
CA LEU A 63 -0.15 -8.07 -7.69
C LEU A 63 1.26 -8.00 -7.10
N ARG A 64 2.00 -9.11 -7.11
CA ARG A 64 3.36 -9.16 -6.58
C ARG A 64 4.28 -8.19 -7.33
N PHE A 65 4.18 -8.14 -8.66
CA PHE A 65 4.94 -7.19 -9.46
C PHE A 65 4.62 -5.74 -9.08
N GLN A 66 3.33 -5.39 -8.96
CA GLN A 66 2.90 -4.05 -8.54
C GLN A 66 3.44 -3.68 -7.15
N VAL A 67 3.30 -4.56 -6.17
CA VAL A 67 3.77 -4.31 -4.80
C VAL A 67 5.30 -4.18 -4.76
N ASN A 68 6.03 -5.00 -5.52
CA ASN A 68 7.49 -4.91 -5.61
C ASN A 68 7.94 -3.56 -6.17
N SER A 69 7.35 -3.11 -7.27
CA SER A 69 7.67 -1.81 -7.89
C SER A 69 7.46 -0.66 -6.90
N ILE A 70 6.35 -0.69 -6.17
CA ILE A 70 6.00 0.34 -5.19
C ILE A 70 6.99 0.34 -4.02
N VAL A 71 7.34 -0.83 -3.49
CA VAL A 71 8.33 -0.94 -2.41
C VAL A 71 9.66 -0.34 -2.88
N GLU A 72 10.12 -0.67 -4.09
CA GLU A 72 11.36 -0.13 -4.65
C GLU A 72 11.31 1.40 -4.78
N GLU A 73 10.24 1.96 -5.34
CA GLU A 73 10.05 3.41 -5.45
C GLU A 73 10.03 4.11 -4.07
N LEU A 74 9.34 3.53 -3.10
CA LEU A 74 9.32 4.04 -1.72
C LEU A 74 10.70 3.95 -1.04
N GLU A 75 11.46 2.87 -1.26
CA GLU A 75 12.82 2.72 -0.73
C GLU A 75 13.78 3.75 -1.33
N ILE A 76 13.71 3.97 -2.64
CA ILE A 76 14.51 4.99 -3.33
C ILE A 76 14.26 6.35 -2.69
N HIS A 77 12.99 6.75 -2.57
CA HIS A 77 12.63 8.01 -1.93
C HIS A 77 13.01 8.09 -0.45
N PHE A 78 12.87 7.00 0.31
CA PHE A 78 13.30 6.96 1.71
C PHE A 78 14.81 7.20 1.82
N ASN A 79 15.60 6.57 0.95
CA ASN A 79 17.05 6.71 0.93
C ASN A 79 17.47 8.14 0.55
N ASP A 80 16.84 8.73 -0.47
CA ASP A 80 17.08 10.13 -0.86
C ASP A 80 16.83 11.11 0.29
N LEU A 81 15.68 11.00 0.95
CA LEU A 81 15.31 11.87 2.07
C LEU A 81 16.31 11.77 3.23
N ASN A 82 16.87 10.58 3.47
CA ASN A 82 17.81 10.33 4.55
C ASN A 82 19.28 10.41 4.13
N LYS A 83 19.58 10.75 2.87
CA LYS A 83 20.94 10.77 2.30
C LYS A 83 21.69 9.45 2.51
N ILE A 84 20.96 8.33 2.50
CA ILE A 84 21.54 7.00 2.67
C ILE A 84 22.14 6.57 1.33
N PRO A 85 23.40 6.12 1.27
CA PRO A 85 23.99 5.63 0.03
C PRO A 85 23.19 4.45 -0.52
N TYR A 86 22.78 4.56 -1.79
CA TYR A 86 22.13 3.47 -2.52
C TYR A 86 23.00 2.22 -2.51
N ARG A 87 22.47 1.11 -2.01
CA ARG A 87 23.08 -0.21 -2.21
C ARG A 87 22.61 -0.74 -3.56
N SER A 88 23.56 -1.19 -4.39
CA SER A 88 23.27 -1.77 -5.71
C SER A 88 22.38 -3.01 -5.60
N LEU A 89 21.27 -3.00 -6.36
CA LEU A 89 20.27 -4.06 -6.49
C LEU A 89 20.72 -5.21 -7.40
N ASN A 90 21.95 -5.70 -7.26
CA ASN A 90 22.41 -6.88 -8.01
C ASN A 90 21.93 -8.21 -7.40
N ASN A 91 20.72 -8.26 -6.82
CA ASN A 91 20.09 -9.53 -6.51
C ASN A 91 18.56 -9.47 -6.66
N PRO A 92 18.05 -9.58 -7.89
CA PRO A 92 16.60 -9.59 -8.15
C PRO A 92 15.85 -10.82 -7.58
N PHE A 93 16.49 -11.69 -6.79
CA PHE A 93 15.90 -12.94 -6.28
C PHE A 93 16.28 -13.35 -4.85
N GLU A 94 16.91 -12.50 -4.04
CA GLU A 94 17.12 -12.81 -2.61
C GLU A 94 15.86 -12.50 -1.78
N PHE A 95 14.74 -13.11 -2.17
CA PHE A 95 13.68 -13.38 -1.22
C PHE A 95 13.89 -14.81 -0.73
N THR A 96 14.72 -14.99 0.29
CA THR A 96 14.66 -16.22 1.10
C THR A 96 13.34 -16.14 1.85
N PRO A 97 12.33 -16.98 1.54
CA PRO A 97 11.15 -17.04 2.38
C PRO A 97 11.65 -17.49 3.75
N GLU A 98 11.73 -16.56 4.71
CA GLU A 98 11.84 -16.97 6.10
C GLU A 98 10.72 -17.97 6.33
N LYS A 99 11.09 -19.19 6.73
CA LYS A 99 10.16 -20.20 7.24
C LYS A 99 9.60 -19.70 8.57
N GLY A 100 8.85 -18.61 8.53
CA GLY A 100 7.92 -18.26 9.59
C GLY A 100 6.87 -19.37 9.63
N ASN A 101 6.59 -19.89 10.81
CA ASN A 101 5.54 -20.88 11.04
C ASN A 101 4.27 -20.43 10.33
N VAL A 102 4.01 -21.00 9.16
CA VAL A 102 2.81 -20.73 8.39
C VAL A 102 1.69 -21.37 9.18
N MET A 103 1.00 -20.55 9.96
CA MET A 103 -0.30 -20.90 10.49
C MET A 103 -1.10 -21.47 9.31
N VAL A 104 -1.64 -22.68 9.49
CA VAL A 104 -2.37 -23.40 8.45
C VAL A 104 -3.62 -22.58 8.14
N SER A 105 -3.49 -21.61 7.25
CA SER A 105 -4.60 -20.82 6.73
C SER A 105 -5.07 -21.43 5.42
N THR A 106 -6.38 -21.57 5.30
CA THR A 106 -7.03 -22.00 4.07
C THR A 106 -6.80 -20.99 2.96
N ASP A 107 -6.92 -21.40 1.70
CA ASP A 107 -6.80 -20.46 0.58
C ASP A 107 -7.82 -19.31 0.69
N ALA A 108 -9.05 -19.59 1.17
CA ALA A 108 -10.05 -18.56 1.43
C ALA A 108 -9.60 -17.52 2.47
N GLU A 109 -9.01 -17.96 3.58
CA GLU A 109 -8.45 -17.05 4.60
C GLU A 109 -7.30 -16.22 4.04
N ARG A 110 -6.44 -16.82 3.20
CA ARG A 110 -5.33 -16.11 2.55
C ARG A 110 -5.83 -15.05 1.58
N ILE A 111 -6.85 -15.36 0.78
CA ILE A 111 -7.49 -14.39 -0.12
C ILE A 111 -8.10 -13.25 0.72
N SER A 112 -8.81 -13.58 1.81
CA SER A 112 -9.36 -12.58 2.73
C SER A 112 -8.26 -11.68 3.32
N ASN A 113 -7.13 -12.24 3.70
CA ASN A 113 -5.98 -11.48 4.20
C ASN A 113 -5.39 -10.56 3.12
N VAL A 114 -5.27 -11.03 1.87
CA VAL A 114 -4.85 -10.17 0.74
C VAL A 114 -5.82 -9.00 0.55
N VAL A 115 -7.13 -9.25 0.59
CA VAL A 115 -8.15 -8.21 0.44
C VAL A 115 -8.10 -7.19 1.59
N ALA A 116 -7.90 -7.67 2.83
CA ALA A 116 -7.75 -6.82 4.01
C ALA A 116 -6.46 -6.00 3.96
N GLY A 117 -5.33 -6.63 3.62
CA GLY A 117 -4.03 -5.98 3.45
C GLY A 117 -4.07 -4.88 2.40
N LEU A 118 -4.68 -5.15 1.24
CA LEU A 118 -4.93 -4.11 0.22
C LEU A 118 -5.79 -2.98 0.76
N GLY A 119 -6.85 -3.30 1.52
CA GLY A 119 -7.69 -2.30 2.16
C GLY A 119 -6.91 -1.36 3.08
N ASN A 120 -6.03 -1.92 3.91
CA ASN A 120 -5.19 -1.16 4.83
C ASN A 120 -4.18 -0.29 4.07
N LEU A 121 -3.47 -0.84 3.08
CA LEU A 121 -2.50 -0.08 2.29
C LEU A 121 -3.16 1.07 1.52
N ILE A 122 -4.33 0.86 0.91
CA ILE A 122 -5.08 1.92 0.22
C ILE A 122 -5.40 3.07 1.19
N GLN A 123 -5.88 2.76 2.39
CA GLN A 123 -6.20 3.78 3.39
C GLN A 123 -4.95 4.51 3.87
N SER A 124 -3.88 3.77 4.20
CA SER A 124 -2.60 4.34 4.64
C SER A 124 -1.97 5.22 3.57
N SER A 125 -1.95 4.78 2.31
CA SER A 125 -1.45 5.56 1.17
C SER A 125 -2.24 6.84 0.96
N ARG A 126 -3.58 6.81 1.08
CA ARG A 126 -4.41 8.02 0.97
C ARG A 126 -4.14 9.03 2.07
N LYS A 127 -4.01 8.57 3.32
CA LYS A 127 -3.66 9.44 4.44
C LYS A 127 -2.28 10.07 4.25
N ALA A 128 -1.29 9.26 3.86
CA ALA A 128 0.06 9.73 3.60
C ALA A 128 0.14 10.68 2.38
N ALA A 129 -0.64 10.44 1.32
CA ALA A 129 -0.74 11.34 0.18
C ALA A 129 -1.31 12.71 0.60
N LEU A 130 -2.34 12.73 1.46
CA LEU A 130 -2.91 13.97 1.98
C LEU A 130 -1.92 14.75 2.83
N GLU A 131 -1.09 14.09 3.64
CA GLU A 131 -0.04 14.78 4.38
C GLU A 131 1.07 15.28 3.46
N ALA A 132 1.51 14.48 2.47
CA ALA A 132 2.46 14.93 1.46
C ALA A 132 1.96 16.16 0.69
N PHE A 133 0.66 16.22 0.37
CA PHE A 133 0.04 17.41 -0.22
C PHE A 133 0.16 18.64 0.68
N ARG A 134 -0.08 18.48 1.99
CA ARG A 134 0.02 19.57 2.99
C ARG A 134 1.45 20.05 3.20
N GLU A 135 2.42 19.16 3.00
CA GLU A 135 3.86 19.46 3.02
C GLU A 135 4.38 19.96 1.67
N GLU A 136 3.50 20.18 0.69
CA GLU A 136 3.85 20.61 -0.68
C GLU A 136 4.78 19.62 -1.40
N ASN A 137 4.82 18.36 -0.96
CA ASN A 137 5.54 17.27 -1.59
C ASN A 137 4.66 16.58 -2.65
N PHE A 138 4.43 17.29 -3.76
CA PHE A 138 3.54 16.84 -4.84
C PHE A 138 4.01 15.55 -5.53
N MET A 139 5.31 15.25 -5.50
CA MET A 139 5.84 14.01 -6.07
C MET A 139 5.34 12.79 -5.27
N ILE A 140 5.50 12.82 -3.94
CA ILE A 140 5.04 11.74 -3.06
C ILE A 140 3.51 11.65 -3.05
N GLU A 141 2.81 12.78 -3.06
CA GLU A 141 1.35 12.81 -3.18
C GLU A 141 0.89 12.06 -4.44
N SER A 142 1.38 12.46 -5.61
CA SER A 142 0.96 11.87 -6.89
C SER A 142 1.27 10.37 -6.95
N MET A 143 2.44 9.97 -6.45
CA MET A 143 2.87 8.58 -6.39
C MET A 143 1.92 7.75 -5.52
N LEU A 144 1.67 8.17 -4.29
CA LEU A 144 0.81 7.45 -3.34
C LEU A 144 -0.67 7.43 -3.78
N SER A 145 -1.16 8.52 -4.37
CA SER A 145 -2.50 8.61 -4.97
C SER A 145 -2.66 7.64 -6.15
N GLY A 146 -1.64 7.53 -7.01
CA GLY A 146 -1.59 6.57 -8.11
C GLY A 146 -1.65 5.12 -7.60
N PHE A 147 -0.84 4.80 -6.60
CA PHE A 147 -0.79 3.46 -6.01
C PHE A 147 -2.11 3.05 -5.37
N ALA A 148 -2.74 3.95 -4.59
CA ALA A 148 -4.02 3.66 -3.97
C ALA A 148 -5.08 3.25 -5.01
N LYS A 149 -5.09 3.92 -6.18
CA LYS A 149 -6.02 3.60 -7.28
C LYS A 149 -5.73 2.23 -7.91
N GLU A 150 -4.46 1.89 -8.13
CA GLU A 150 -4.09 0.58 -8.67
C GLU A 150 -4.44 -0.56 -7.69
N MET A 151 -4.16 -0.36 -6.40
CA MET A 151 -4.49 -1.30 -5.35
C MET A 151 -5.99 -1.52 -5.20
N GLU A 152 -6.83 -0.49 -5.39
CA GLU A 152 -8.29 -0.65 -5.40
C GLU A 152 -8.76 -1.62 -6.47
N ARG A 153 -8.20 -1.53 -7.69
CA ARG A 153 -8.51 -2.47 -8.76
C ARG A 153 -8.13 -3.89 -8.37
N SER A 154 -6.94 -4.09 -7.83
CA SER A 154 -6.47 -5.40 -7.39
C SER A 154 -7.35 -5.93 -6.25
N LYS A 155 -7.71 -5.09 -5.26
CA LYS A 155 -8.59 -5.46 -4.14
C LYS A 155 -9.92 -6.00 -4.64
N TRP A 156 -10.53 -5.34 -5.63
CA TRP A 156 -11.79 -5.80 -6.23
C TRP A 156 -11.65 -7.18 -6.88
N ILE A 157 -10.56 -7.44 -7.59
CA ILE A 157 -10.32 -8.76 -8.22
C ILE A 157 -10.23 -9.85 -7.15
N PHE A 158 -9.40 -9.65 -6.11
CA PHE A 158 -9.25 -10.64 -5.05
C PHE A 158 -10.52 -10.81 -4.20
N TYR A 159 -11.29 -9.74 -3.99
CA TYR A 159 -12.58 -9.81 -3.31
C TYR A 159 -13.61 -10.64 -4.09
N MET A 160 -13.53 -10.67 -5.42
CA MET A 160 -14.38 -11.57 -6.20
C MET A 160 -13.99 -13.03 -6.00
N TYR A 161 -12.70 -13.34 -5.86
CA TYR A 161 -12.24 -14.69 -5.53
C TYR A 161 -12.58 -15.12 -4.10
N SER A 162 -12.72 -14.17 -3.16
CA SER A 162 -13.06 -14.49 -1.75
C SER A 162 -14.53 -14.86 -1.53
N LYS A 163 -15.38 -14.76 -2.56
CA LYS A 163 -16.82 -15.08 -2.49
C LYS A 163 -17.16 -16.48 -2.96
N TYR A 164 -16.18 -17.18 -3.53
CA TYR A 164 -16.26 -18.59 -3.90
C TYR A 164 -15.67 -19.44 -2.78
#